data_AF-A0A0D0BAT5-F1
#
_entry.id   AF-A0A0D0BAT5-F1
#
_cell.length_a   1.000
_cell.length_b   1.000
_cell.length_c   1.000
_cell.angle_alpha   90.00
_cell.angle_beta   90.00
_cell.angle_gamma   90.00
#
_symmetry.space_group_name_H-M   'P 1'
#
loop_
_entity.id
_entity.type
_entity.pdbx_description
1 polymer ?
#
loop_
_entity_poly.entity_id
_entity_poly.type
_entity_poly.pdbx_seq_one_letter_code
_entity_poly.pdbx_strand_id
1 'polypeptide(L)'
;MHHKAKFLSLAEELQSHILGFLPWRDILRCASVSYDLLIDVCKALHQMYISSSELQYIIELGGQRLLPVLNTDLDNHTPISKRLQLLRDRIRAWFRVDINSVKTVSIPDQFYDGRLSLADGHLCLYDRNEDLARIFPILPKSSKQTIERDLSPQTLCLVPNSDGIDVLMDPTQNLIAIAYVITEGIFQLGDVKFFIELGTLDGGSTHPQAAGRTLFMSRPPQCTENIRFQPNSGKLKGYRERIALWCSLRFDDVGSVTCSRTMWWLQIWDWQHSTTSISTLSDTFNSLPDDSMDFCFLGRDRLLIASYSLKVYSIEDMSQAPQLLACFLLPVPPMMKIRCRPEKQCGRWTLTIN
;
A
#
# COMPACT_ATOMS: atom_id res chain seq x y z
N MET A 1 20.69 42.31 38.01
CA MET A 1 19.89 42.50 36.78
C MET A 1 19.40 41.14 36.32
N HIS A 2 18.10 40.86 36.47
CA HIS A 2 17.51 39.60 36.02
C HIS A 2 17.34 39.64 34.50
N HIS A 3 18.07 38.80 33.77
CA HIS A 3 17.70 38.41 32.42
C HIS A 3 16.39 37.59 32.50
N LYS A 4 15.24 38.27 32.63
CA LYS A 4 13.95 37.60 32.44
C LYS A 4 13.93 37.05 31.02
N ALA A 5 13.69 35.74 30.90
CA ALA A 5 13.75 34.98 29.67
C ALA A 5 12.87 35.63 28.59
N LYS A 6 13.52 36.26 27.59
CA LYS A 6 12.87 36.93 26.43
C LYS A 6 11.89 36.02 25.68
N PHE A 7 12.03 34.71 25.82
CA PHE A 7 11.15 33.72 25.24
C PHE A 7 9.76 33.74 25.90
N LEU A 8 9.69 33.71 27.23
CA LEU A 8 8.41 33.68 27.97
C LEU A 8 7.62 34.99 27.88
N SER A 9 8.24 36.07 27.40
CA SER A 9 7.56 37.34 27.12
C SER A 9 6.89 37.39 25.74
N LEU A 10 7.08 36.39 24.88
CA LEU A 10 6.39 36.31 23.58
C LEU A 10 4.91 35.93 23.76
N ALA A 11 4.08 36.18 22.74
CA ALA A 11 2.72 35.66 22.71
C ALA A 11 2.71 34.11 22.65
N GLU A 12 1.72 33.47 23.27
CA GLU A 12 1.66 32.01 23.40
C GLU A 12 1.66 31.30 22.04
N GLU A 13 1.07 31.92 21.03
CA GLU A 13 1.05 31.44 19.65
C GLU A 13 2.46 31.44 19.05
N LEU A 14 3.25 32.49 19.28
CA LEU A 14 4.64 32.57 18.81
C LEU A 14 5.54 31.59 19.55
N GLN A 15 5.34 31.43 20.86
CA GLN A 15 6.09 30.47 21.64
C GLN A 15 5.79 29.04 21.19
N SER A 16 4.52 28.71 20.95
CA SER A 16 4.10 27.40 20.43
C SER A 16 4.65 27.16 19.02
N HIS A 17 4.59 28.16 18.15
CA HIS A 17 5.13 28.09 16.80
C HIS A 17 6.65 27.84 16.81
N ILE A 18 7.41 28.55 17.66
CA ILE A 18 8.87 28.33 17.81
C ILE A 18 9.16 26.91 18.29
N LEU A 19 8.44 26.43 19.31
CA LEU A 19 8.60 25.06 19.81
C LEU A 19 8.20 24.00 18.77
N GLY A 20 7.28 24.31 17.87
CA GLY A 20 6.86 23.42 16.78
C GLY A 20 7.97 23.08 15.78
N PHE A 21 9.03 23.90 15.71
CA PHE A 21 10.21 23.59 14.89
C PHE A 21 11.19 22.61 15.55
N LEU A 22 11.03 22.31 16.84
CA LEU A 22 11.92 21.41 17.55
C LEU A 22 11.52 19.94 17.34
N PRO A 23 12.49 19.01 17.33
CA PRO A 23 12.19 17.59 17.43
C PRO A 23 11.36 17.29 18.68
N TRP A 24 10.37 16.41 18.58
CA TRP A 24 9.47 16.08 19.70
C TRP A 24 10.17 15.71 21.01
N ARG A 25 11.35 15.08 20.92
CA ARG A 25 12.19 14.74 22.08
C ARG A 25 12.68 15.97 22.83
N ASP A 26 13.02 17.02 22.10
CA ASP A 26 13.51 18.28 22.66
C ASP A 26 12.36 19.10 23.23
N ILE A 27 11.17 19.07 22.62
CA ILE A 27 9.95 19.65 23.21
C ILE A 27 9.65 18.99 24.56
N LEU A 28 9.70 17.65 24.63
CA LEU A 28 9.51 16.92 25.90
C LEU A 28 10.59 17.25 26.93
N ARG A 29 11.86 17.38 26.52
CA ARG A 29 12.94 17.80 27.43
C ARG A 29 12.67 19.19 28.00
N CYS A 30 12.30 20.15 27.15
CA CYS A 30 11.91 21.50 27.58
C CYS A 30 10.76 21.49 28.61
N ALA A 31 9.83 20.53 28.50
CA ALA A 31 8.71 20.39 29.42
C ALA A 31 9.01 19.56 30.69
N SER A 32 10.14 18.85 30.78
CA SER A 32 10.41 17.84 31.84
C SER A 32 11.62 18.13 32.74
N VAL A 33 12.44 19.14 32.46
CA VAL A 33 13.64 19.43 33.26
C VAL A 33 13.27 20.10 34.60
N SER A 34 13.30 19.34 35.69
CA SER A 34 13.25 19.87 37.05
C SER A 34 14.66 20.06 37.61
N TYR A 35 15.21 21.26 37.51
CA TYR A 35 16.24 21.76 38.43
C TYR A 35 15.64 22.94 39.20
N ASP A 36 15.90 23.04 40.50
CA ASP A 36 15.20 23.93 41.45
C ASP A 36 15.19 25.42 41.08
N LEU A 37 16.02 25.88 40.13
CA LEU A 37 16.08 27.26 39.64
C LEU A 37 15.31 27.51 38.32
N LEU A 38 14.79 26.46 37.67
CA LEU A 38 14.07 26.51 36.38
C LEU A 38 12.58 26.19 36.50
N ILE A 39 12.08 25.98 37.72
CA ILE A 39 10.72 25.50 38.01
C ILE A 39 9.65 26.34 37.30
N ASP A 40 9.76 27.67 37.30
CA ASP A 40 8.73 28.54 36.71
C ASP A 40 8.75 28.52 35.17
N VAL A 41 9.95 28.41 34.57
CA VAL A 41 10.10 28.28 33.11
C VAL A 41 9.55 26.93 32.65
N CYS A 42 9.84 25.87 33.39
CA CYS A 42 9.37 24.52 33.05
C CYS A 42 7.86 24.38 33.27
N LYS A 43 7.27 25.02 34.30
CA LYS A 43 5.81 25.09 34.46
C LYS A 43 5.14 25.84 33.32
N ALA A 44 5.69 26.98 32.89
CA ALA A 44 5.15 27.73 31.77
C ALA A 44 5.21 26.91 30.46
N LEU A 45 6.35 26.29 30.17
CA LEU A 45 6.51 25.42 29.00
C LEU A 45 5.60 24.19 29.05
N HIS A 46 5.44 23.58 30.22
CA HIS A 46 4.51 22.47 30.43
C HIS A 46 3.05 22.90 30.20
N GLN A 47 2.67 24.07 30.70
CA GLN A 47 1.33 24.62 30.49
C GLN A 47 1.08 24.92 29.00
N MET A 48 2.05 25.49 28.29
CA MET A 48 1.93 25.70 26.84
C MET A 48 1.76 24.39 26.09
N TYR A 49 2.50 23.33 26.47
CA TYR A 49 2.32 22.01 25.90
C TYR A 49 0.88 21.50 26.10
N ILE A 50 0.34 21.60 27.32
CA ILE A 50 -1.04 21.18 27.62
C ILE A 50 -2.08 22.01 26.87
N SER A 51 -1.78 23.28 26.60
CA SER A 51 -2.73 24.22 25.99
C SER A 51 -2.66 24.23 24.46
N SER A 52 -1.52 23.86 23.87
CA SER A 52 -1.30 23.84 22.42
C SER A 52 -1.59 22.47 21.81
N SER A 53 -2.64 22.41 20.97
CA SER A 53 -2.94 21.21 20.19
C SER A 53 -1.85 20.85 19.17
N GLU A 54 -1.05 21.83 18.72
CA GLU A 54 0.07 21.62 17.80
C GLU A 54 1.23 20.89 18.47
N LEU A 55 1.64 21.34 19.66
CA LEU A 55 2.70 20.69 20.42
C LEU A 55 2.30 19.27 20.83
N GLN A 56 1.05 19.09 21.27
CA GLN A 56 0.51 17.76 21.56
C GLN A 56 0.53 16.85 20.33
N TYR A 57 0.15 17.37 19.17
CA TYR A 57 0.13 16.60 17.93
C TYR A 57 1.54 16.16 17.51
N ILE A 58 2.53 17.07 17.56
CA ILE A 58 3.93 16.75 17.23
C ILE A 58 4.49 15.70 18.19
N ILE A 59 4.24 15.85 19.49
CA ILE A 59 4.72 14.90 20.50
C ILE A 59 4.07 13.54 20.34
N GLU A 60 2.76 13.46 20.16
CA GLU A 60 2.05 12.19 20.02
C GLU A 60 2.44 11.47 18.72
N LEU A 61 2.58 12.20 17.61
CA LEU A 61 3.13 11.65 16.37
C LEU A 61 4.52 11.07 16.59
N GLY A 62 5.41 11.88 17.17
CA GLY A 62 6.81 11.51 17.41
C GLY A 62 6.96 10.32 18.35
N GLY A 63 6.16 10.29 19.42
CA GLY A 63 6.12 9.18 20.38
C GLY A 63 5.69 7.86 19.76
N GLN A 64 4.78 7.91 18.78
CA GLN A 64 4.35 6.75 17.99
C GLN A 64 5.25 6.47 16.78
N ARG A 65 6.34 7.22 16.60
CA ARG A 65 7.23 7.17 15.43
C ARG A 65 6.50 7.39 14.10
N LEU A 66 5.41 8.14 14.13
CA LEU A 66 4.64 8.51 12.96
C LEU A 66 5.17 9.81 12.35
N LEU A 67 5.05 9.92 11.04
CA LEU A 67 5.44 11.13 10.31
C LEU A 67 4.24 12.09 10.22
N PRO A 68 4.44 13.40 10.37
CA PRO A 68 3.41 14.38 10.09
C PRO A 68 2.99 14.27 8.61
N VAL A 69 1.69 14.28 8.38
CA VAL A 69 1.15 14.40 7.01
C VAL A 69 1.29 15.88 6.62
N LEU A 70 2.37 16.18 5.90
CA LEU A 70 2.60 17.49 5.28
C LEU A 70 1.48 17.75 4.25
N ASN A 71 0.72 18.82 4.48
CA ASN A 71 -0.23 19.46 3.55
C ASN A 71 -0.77 18.62 2.37
N THR A 72 -1.58 17.60 2.65
CA THR A 72 -2.28 16.85 1.59
C THR A 72 -3.57 17.50 1.10
N ASP A 73 -3.88 18.74 1.49
CA ASP A 73 -5.04 19.47 0.98
C ASP A 73 -4.82 20.98 1.14
N LEU A 74 -4.52 21.67 0.04
CA LEU A 74 -4.61 23.13 -0.02
C LEU A 74 -6.07 23.61 0.17
N ASP A 75 -7.05 22.73 -0.08
CA ASP A 75 -8.49 23.07 -0.08
C ASP A 75 -9.26 22.57 1.16
N ASN A 76 -8.64 21.73 2.00
CA ASN A 76 -9.25 21.14 3.21
C ASN A 76 -8.26 21.18 4.38
N HIS A 77 -8.02 22.37 4.92
CA HIS A 77 -7.25 22.54 6.15
C HIS A 77 -8.00 21.94 7.36
N THR A 78 -7.92 20.63 7.53
CA THR A 78 -8.37 19.97 8.76
C THR A 78 -7.57 20.56 9.93
N PRO A 79 -8.21 21.23 10.90
CA PRO A 79 -7.52 21.88 12.00
C PRO A 79 -6.66 20.90 12.79
N ILE A 80 -5.53 21.37 13.32
CA ILE A 80 -4.58 20.54 14.09
C ILE A 80 -5.28 19.82 15.26
N SER A 81 -6.19 20.50 15.97
CA SER A 81 -7.00 19.90 17.04
C SER A 81 -7.81 18.69 16.56
N LYS A 82 -8.39 18.75 15.35
CA LYS A 82 -9.11 17.64 14.74
C LYS A 82 -8.16 16.52 14.30
N ARG A 83 -6.97 16.86 13.79
CA ARG A 83 -5.92 15.86 13.47
C ARG A 83 -5.42 15.12 14.71
N LEU A 84 -5.21 15.84 15.82
CA LEU A 84 -4.84 15.27 17.11
C LEU A 84 -5.93 14.34 17.64
N GLN A 85 -7.20 14.77 17.58
CA GLN A 85 -8.32 13.93 17.99
C GLN A 85 -8.38 12.64 17.15
N LEU A 86 -8.26 12.74 15.83
CA LEU A 86 -8.20 11.58 14.93
C LEU A 86 -7.01 10.66 15.24
N LEU A 87 -5.83 11.22 15.55
CA LEU A 87 -4.67 10.43 15.95
C LEU A 87 -4.97 9.63 17.23
N ARG A 88 -5.49 10.29 18.27
CA ARG A 88 -5.87 9.63 19.53
C ARG A 88 -6.96 8.59 19.34
N ASP A 89 -7.94 8.86 18.50
CA ASP A 89 -9.02 7.93 18.19
C ASP A 89 -8.49 6.69 17.46
N ARG A 90 -7.59 6.88 16.48
CA ARG A 90 -6.94 5.78 15.77
C ARG A 90 -6.02 4.95 16.67
N ILE A 91 -5.24 5.60 17.54
CA ILE A 91 -4.41 4.90 18.54
C ILE A 91 -5.29 4.08 19.46
N ARG A 92 -6.36 4.67 20.01
CA ARG A 92 -7.31 3.96 20.87
C ARG A 92 -8.00 2.81 20.15
N ALA A 93 -8.39 3.00 18.89
CA ALA A 93 -8.97 1.95 18.07
C ALA A 93 -7.98 0.81 17.86
N TRP A 94 -6.73 1.13 17.51
CA TRP A 94 -5.65 0.16 17.30
C TRP A 94 -5.41 -0.72 18.53
N PHE A 95 -5.34 -0.12 19.73
CA PHE A 95 -5.20 -0.87 20.97
C PHE A 95 -6.45 -1.61 21.43
N ARG A 96 -7.61 -1.31 20.85
CA ARG A 96 -8.87 -2.03 21.07
C ARG A 96 -9.11 -3.13 20.05
N VAL A 97 -8.30 -3.22 18.99
CA VAL A 97 -8.36 -4.36 18.07
C VAL A 97 -7.99 -5.60 18.88
N ASP A 98 -8.98 -6.46 19.09
CA ASP A 98 -8.71 -7.79 19.62
C ASP A 98 -8.10 -8.61 18.48
N ILE A 99 -6.78 -8.66 18.46
CA ILE A 99 -5.99 -9.46 17.50
C ILE A 99 -6.25 -10.96 17.59
N ASN A 100 -7.00 -11.41 18.60
CA ASN A 100 -7.45 -12.79 18.75
C ASN A 100 -8.89 -12.98 18.26
N SER A 101 -9.56 -11.90 17.84
CA SER A 101 -10.90 -11.97 17.26
C SER A 101 -10.81 -12.54 15.85
N VAL A 102 -11.01 -13.85 15.77
CA VAL A 102 -11.02 -14.54 14.49
C VAL A 102 -12.44 -14.60 13.94
N LYS A 103 -12.61 -14.14 12.70
CA LYS A 103 -13.81 -14.44 11.92
C LYS A 103 -13.48 -15.45 10.84
N THR A 104 -14.20 -16.56 10.87
CA THR A 104 -14.10 -17.62 9.87
C THR A 104 -15.09 -17.39 8.74
N VAL A 105 -14.62 -17.40 7.51
CA VAL A 105 -15.46 -17.38 6.30
C VAL A 105 -15.26 -18.70 5.55
N SER A 106 -16.36 -19.33 5.13
CA SER A 106 -16.33 -20.54 4.30
C SER A 106 -16.07 -20.17 2.85
N ILE A 107 -15.04 -20.77 2.25
CA ILE A 107 -14.71 -20.61 0.83
C ILE A 107 -15.41 -21.74 0.06
N PRO A 108 -16.18 -21.44 -1.01
CA PRO A 108 -16.79 -22.47 -1.86
C PRO A 108 -15.74 -23.32 -2.58
N ASP A 109 -16.08 -24.58 -2.87
CA ASP A 109 -15.11 -25.55 -3.36
C ASP A 109 -14.42 -25.17 -4.68
N GLN A 110 -15.16 -24.53 -5.58
CA GLN A 110 -14.65 -24.03 -6.86
C GLN A 110 -13.55 -22.96 -6.70
N PHE A 111 -13.39 -22.35 -5.53
CA PHE A 111 -12.39 -21.30 -5.29
C PHE A 111 -11.20 -21.80 -4.45
N TYR A 112 -11.03 -23.11 -4.25
CA TYR A 112 -9.94 -23.63 -3.41
C TYR A 112 -8.54 -23.30 -3.94
N ASP A 113 -8.36 -23.34 -5.26
CA ASP A 113 -7.10 -22.95 -5.92
C ASP A 113 -7.18 -21.51 -6.48
N GLY A 114 -8.24 -20.79 -6.14
CA GLY A 114 -8.49 -19.42 -6.57
C GLY A 114 -7.63 -18.39 -5.84
N ARG A 115 -7.52 -17.21 -6.45
CA ARG A 115 -6.95 -16.02 -5.83
C ARG A 115 -7.91 -15.41 -4.85
N LEU A 116 -7.36 -14.90 -3.76
CA LEU A 116 -8.10 -14.28 -2.68
C LEU A 116 -7.57 -12.87 -2.46
N SER A 117 -8.47 -11.89 -2.46
CA SER A 117 -8.14 -10.51 -2.16
C SER A 117 -9.18 -9.88 -1.23
N LEU A 118 -8.76 -8.84 -0.51
CA LEU A 118 -9.61 -8.06 0.38
C LEU A 118 -9.69 -6.63 -0.15
N ALA A 119 -10.90 -6.17 -0.44
CA ALA A 119 -11.15 -4.82 -0.93
C ALA A 119 -12.35 -4.22 -0.21
N ASP A 120 -12.12 -3.10 0.48
CA ASP A 120 -13.15 -2.34 1.22
C ASP A 120 -14.10 -3.21 2.08
N GLY A 121 -13.53 -4.15 2.85
CA GLY A 121 -14.31 -5.05 3.71
C GLY A 121 -15.05 -6.16 2.97
N HIS A 122 -14.77 -6.37 1.68
CA HIS A 122 -15.25 -7.50 0.89
C HIS A 122 -14.12 -8.51 0.65
N LEU A 123 -14.46 -9.80 0.73
CA LEU A 123 -13.65 -10.91 0.25
C LEU A 123 -13.92 -11.09 -1.23
N CYS A 124 -12.90 -10.95 -2.06
CA CYS A 124 -13.02 -11.20 -3.49
C CYS A 124 -12.23 -12.47 -3.82
N LEU A 125 -12.92 -13.46 -4.37
CA LEU A 125 -12.38 -14.72 -4.83
C LEU A 125 -12.36 -14.73 -6.35
N TYR A 126 -11.29 -15.24 -6.95
CA TYR A 126 -11.19 -15.40 -8.40
C TYR A 126 -10.51 -16.73 -8.74
N ASP A 127 -11.25 -17.64 -9.36
CA ASP A 127 -10.65 -18.84 -9.95
C ASP A 127 -10.32 -18.56 -11.41
N ARG A 128 -9.04 -18.70 -11.76
CA ARG A 128 -8.56 -18.52 -13.13
C ARG A 128 -8.95 -19.67 -14.04
N ASN A 129 -9.01 -20.90 -13.50
CA ASN A 129 -9.22 -22.09 -14.33
C ASN A 129 -10.66 -22.12 -14.86
N GLU A 130 -11.60 -21.76 -14.00
CA GLU A 130 -13.02 -21.65 -14.35
C GLU A 130 -13.44 -20.23 -14.74
N ASP A 131 -12.53 -19.25 -14.62
CA ASP A 131 -12.75 -17.79 -14.80
C ASP A 131 -13.91 -17.24 -13.95
N LEU A 132 -14.12 -17.84 -12.77
CA LEU A 132 -15.17 -17.45 -11.84
C LEU A 132 -14.67 -16.36 -10.91
N ALA A 133 -15.53 -15.40 -10.57
CA ALA A 133 -15.29 -14.45 -9.49
C ALA A 133 -16.41 -14.51 -8.46
N ARG A 134 -16.12 -14.21 -7.19
CA ARG A 134 -17.17 -14.06 -6.17
C ARG A 134 -16.79 -13.05 -5.11
N ILE A 135 -17.73 -12.18 -4.75
CA ILE A 135 -17.51 -11.09 -3.80
C ILE A 135 -18.44 -11.28 -2.61
N PHE A 136 -17.86 -11.38 -1.41
CA PHE A 136 -18.60 -11.54 -0.16
C PHE A 136 -18.33 -10.37 0.79
N PRO A 137 -19.36 -9.73 1.36
CA PRO A 137 -19.14 -8.77 2.43
C PRO A 137 -18.66 -9.51 3.70
N ILE A 138 -17.48 -9.12 4.23
CA ILE A 138 -16.94 -9.67 5.49
C ILE A 138 -17.37 -8.80 6.67
N LEU A 139 -17.44 -7.48 6.47
CA LEU A 139 -17.81 -6.54 7.52
C LEU A 139 -19.34 -6.36 7.57
N PRO A 140 -19.95 -6.43 8.78
CA PRO A 140 -21.41 -6.44 8.95
C PRO A 140 -22.12 -5.11 8.60
N LYS A 141 -21.41 -4.09 8.11
CA LYS A 141 -21.95 -2.72 7.97
C LYS A 141 -21.79 -2.07 6.59
N SER A 142 -20.97 -2.58 5.66
CA SER A 142 -20.60 -1.75 4.50
C SER A 142 -21.48 -1.86 3.26
N SER A 143 -22.19 -2.98 3.00
CA SER A 143 -23.04 -3.03 1.80
C SER A 143 -24.16 -4.05 1.93
N LYS A 144 -25.35 -3.70 1.46
CA LYS A 144 -26.46 -4.64 1.19
C LYS A 144 -26.28 -5.36 -0.15
N GLN A 145 -25.14 -5.19 -0.82
CA GLN A 145 -24.85 -5.75 -2.13
C GLN A 145 -23.93 -6.95 -1.97
N THR A 146 -24.53 -8.13 -1.84
CA THR A 146 -23.84 -9.36 -2.21
C THR A 146 -23.87 -9.42 -3.74
N ILE A 147 -22.77 -9.05 -4.39
CA ILE A 147 -22.61 -9.26 -5.82
C ILE A 147 -22.09 -10.69 -5.98
N GLU A 148 -23.03 -11.64 -6.07
CA GLU A 148 -22.73 -12.98 -6.55
C GLU A 148 -22.85 -12.96 -8.07
N ARG A 149 -21.70 -13.02 -8.74
CA ARG A 149 -21.64 -13.06 -10.19
C ARG A 149 -20.88 -14.28 -10.63
N ASP A 150 -21.55 -15.12 -11.39
CA ASP A 150 -20.90 -16.07 -12.26
C ASP A 150 -20.36 -15.26 -13.46
N LEU A 151 -19.10 -14.83 -13.39
CA LEU A 151 -18.44 -14.25 -14.55
C LEU A 151 -18.24 -15.40 -15.53
N SER A 152 -19.08 -15.49 -16.56
CA SER A 152 -18.92 -16.54 -17.56
C SER A 152 -17.57 -16.36 -18.29
N PRO A 153 -16.84 -17.46 -18.61
CA PRO A 153 -15.43 -17.53 -19.00
C PRO A 153 -14.91 -16.72 -20.22
N GLN A 154 -15.67 -15.79 -20.77
CA GLN A 154 -15.47 -15.27 -22.12
C GLN A 154 -15.38 -13.75 -22.22
N THR A 155 -15.40 -13.00 -21.11
CA THR A 155 -15.62 -11.54 -21.21
C THR A 155 -14.38 -10.67 -21.01
N LEU A 156 -13.35 -11.08 -20.26
CA LEU A 156 -12.29 -10.14 -19.88
C LEU A 156 -10.87 -10.50 -20.36
N CYS A 157 -10.54 -11.77 -20.62
CA CYS A 157 -9.24 -12.14 -21.20
C CYS A 157 -9.39 -13.27 -22.23
N LEU A 158 -9.56 -12.88 -23.51
CA LEU A 158 -9.62 -13.79 -24.66
C LEU A 158 -8.30 -13.84 -25.44
N VAL A 159 -7.17 -13.43 -24.84
CA VAL A 159 -5.91 -13.36 -25.59
C VAL A 159 -5.27 -14.75 -25.61
N PRO A 160 -5.14 -15.41 -26.77
CA PRO A 160 -4.45 -16.68 -26.86
C PRO A 160 -2.98 -16.51 -26.43
N ASN A 161 -2.43 -17.50 -25.72
CA ASN A 161 -1.04 -17.49 -25.21
C ASN A 161 -0.74 -16.42 -24.15
N SER A 162 -1.77 -15.95 -23.43
CA SER A 162 -1.56 -15.12 -22.24
C SER A 162 -1.48 -15.95 -20.97
N ASP A 163 -0.51 -15.63 -20.11
CA ASP A 163 -0.47 -16.13 -18.74
C ASP A 163 -0.97 -15.05 -17.78
N GLY A 164 -2.02 -15.36 -17.02
CA GLY A 164 -2.51 -14.45 -16.00
C GLY A 164 -1.45 -14.19 -14.93
N ILE A 165 -1.36 -12.96 -14.44
CA ILE A 165 -0.42 -12.56 -13.38
C ILE A 165 -1.15 -12.33 -12.08
N ASP A 166 -2.19 -11.50 -12.07
CA ASP A 166 -2.98 -11.18 -10.89
C ASP A 166 -4.32 -10.53 -11.25
N VAL A 167 -5.27 -10.54 -10.32
CA VAL A 167 -6.58 -9.93 -10.47
C VAL A 167 -6.89 -9.05 -9.28
N LEU A 168 -7.30 -7.82 -9.58
CA LEU A 168 -7.81 -6.85 -8.63
C LEU A 168 -9.30 -6.69 -8.87
N MET A 169 -10.09 -6.79 -7.80
CA MET A 169 -11.52 -6.49 -7.80
C MET A 169 -11.78 -5.39 -6.76
N ASP A 170 -12.44 -4.32 -7.18
CA ASP A 170 -12.88 -3.22 -6.31
C ASP A 170 -14.38 -2.98 -6.49
N PRO A 171 -15.22 -3.58 -5.61
CA PRO A 171 -16.67 -3.41 -5.64
C PRO A 171 -17.12 -1.96 -5.50
N THR A 172 -16.35 -1.11 -4.81
CA THR A 172 -16.73 0.28 -4.54
C THR A 172 -16.70 1.15 -5.79
N GLN A 173 -15.84 0.77 -6.74
CA GLN A 173 -15.68 1.45 -8.02
C GLN A 173 -16.31 0.65 -9.16
N ASN A 174 -16.93 -0.50 -8.88
CA ASN A 174 -17.41 -1.42 -9.90
C ASN A 174 -16.29 -1.81 -10.90
N LEU A 175 -15.07 -2.01 -10.38
CA LEU A 175 -13.86 -2.19 -11.17
C LEU A 175 -13.29 -3.59 -11.04
N ILE A 176 -12.95 -4.22 -12.17
CA ILE A 176 -12.09 -5.40 -12.24
C ILE A 176 -10.89 -5.07 -13.12
N ALA A 177 -9.70 -5.44 -12.65
CA ALA A 177 -8.47 -5.30 -13.39
C ALA A 177 -7.73 -6.63 -13.42
N ILE A 178 -7.39 -7.10 -14.63
CA ILE A 178 -6.72 -8.38 -14.85
C ILE A 178 -5.35 -8.12 -15.47
N ALA A 179 -4.30 -8.42 -14.71
CA ALA A 179 -2.94 -8.38 -15.20
C ALA A 179 -2.56 -9.71 -15.85
N TYR A 180 -1.96 -9.66 -17.03
CA TYR A 180 -1.43 -10.84 -17.72
C TYR A 180 -0.19 -10.50 -18.54
N VAL A 181 0.53 -11.54 -18.96
CA VAL A 181 1.67 -11.46 -19.84
C VAL A 181 1.39 -12.23 -21.12
N ILE A 182 1.74 -11.66 -22.27
CA ILE A 182 1.79 -12.38 -23.54
C ILE A 182 3.25 -12.72 -23.82
N THR A 183 3.49 -13.98 -24.19
CA THR A 183 4.80 -14.46 -24.63
C THR A 183 4.72 -14.86 -26.11
N GLU A 184 5.38 -14.10 -26.98
CA GLU A 184 5.45 -14.42 -28.41
C GLU A 184 6.67 -15.35 -28.66
N GLY A 185 6.55 -16.65 -28.38
CA GLY A 185 7.58 -17.64 -28.73
C GLY A 185 8.74 -17.80 -27.73
N ILE A 186 9.97 -18.00 -28.22
CA ILE A 186 11.14 -18.38 -27.40
C ILE A 186 11.63 -17.17 -26.59
N PHE A 187 11.25 -17.07 -25.31
CA PHE A 187 11.70 -16.20 -24.21
C PHE A 187 12.87 -15.20 -24.46
N GLN A 188 12.75 -14.27 -25.41
CA GLN A 188 13.61 -13.08 -25.50
C GLN A 188 12.89 -11.89 -24.87
N LEU A 189 13.61 -11.01 -24.16
CA LEU A 189 13.04 -9.88 -23.40
C LEU A 189 12.17 -8.94 -24.26
N GLY A 190 12.48 -8.82 -25.55
CA GLY A 190 11.72 -8.00 -26.49
C GLY A 190 10.29 -8.48 -26.72
N ASP A 191 10.01 -9.75 -26.39
CA ASP A 191 8.78 -10.45 -26.75
C ASP A 191 7.82 -10.62 -25.57
N VAL A 192 8.25 -10.24 -24.36
CA VAL A 192 7.42 -10.30 -23.15
C VAL A 192 6.70 -8.96 -22.97
N LYS A 193 5.38 -8.99 -23.10
CA LYS A 193 4.53 -7.80 -22.95
C LYS A 193 3.53 -8.00 -21.82
N PHE A 194 3.50 -7.06 -20.90
CA PHE A 194 2.60 -7.05 -19.75
C PHE A 194 1.44 -6.10 -20.03
N PHE A 195 0.23 -6.56 -19.71
CA PHE A 195 -1.01 -5.82 -19.92
C PHE A 195 -1.87 -5.88 -18.68
N ILE A 196 -2.69 -4.85 -18.50
CA ILE A 196 -3.77 -4.83 -17.51
C ILE A 196 -5.06 -4.47 -18.23
N GLU A 197 -6.02 -5.39 -18.28
CA GLU A 197 -7.34 -5.14 -18.83
C GLU A 197 -8.25 -4.60 -17.73
N LEU A 198 -8.99 -3.54 -18.04
CA LEU A 198 -9.93 -2.88 -17.15
C LEU A 198 -11.36 -3.11 -17.63
N GLY A 199 -12.19 -3.66 -16.75
CA GLY A 199 -13.61 -3.90 -17.00
C GLY A 199 -14.47 -3.46 -15.84
N THR A 200 -15.79 -3.51 -16.02
CA THR A 200 -16.71 -3.38 -14.89
C THR A 200 -16.97 -4.72 -14.21
N LEU A 201 -17.21 -4.71 -12.89
CA LEU A 201 -17.64 -5.92 -12.18
C LEU A 201 -19.05 -6.33 -12.59
N ASP A 202 -19.90 -5.35 -12.89
CA ASP A 202 -21.30 -5.49 -13.30
C ASP A 202 -21.53 -5.55 -14.83
N GLY A 203 -20.48 -5.64 -15.64
CA GLY A 203 -20.59 -5.78 -17.10
C GLY A 203 -19.26 -6.18 -17.71
N GLY A 204 -19.25 -7.15 -18.63
CA GLY A 204 -18.05 -7.53 -19.40
C GLY A 204 -17.55 -6.45 -20.37
N SER A 205 -17.93 -5.20 -20.14
CA SER A 205 -17.60 -4.03 -20.94
C SER A 205 -16.42 -3.28 -20.33
N THR A 206 -15.78 -2.45 -21.15
CA THR A 206 -14.78 -1.48 -20.70
C THR A 206 -15.34 -0.59 -19.59
N HIS A 207 -14.54 -0.36 -18.55
CA HIS A 207 -14.94 0.50 -17.45
C HIS A 207 -15.20 1.93 -17.92
N PRO A 208 -16.37 2.54 -17.65
CA PRO A 208 -16.76 3.83 -18.24
C PRO A 208 -15.87 5.00 -17.80
N GLN A 209 -15.24 4.89 -16.64
CA GLN A 209 -14.30 5.90 -16.13
C GLN A 209 -12.85 5.65 -16.55
N ALA A 210 -12.53 4.54 -17.23
CA ALA A 210 -11.16 4.25 -17.61
C ALA A 210 -10.73 5.07 -18.82
N ALA A 211 -9.49 5.55 -18.81
CA ALA A 211 -8.90 6.25 -19.96
C ALA A 211 -8.82 5.36 -21.21
N GLY A 212 -8.81 4.04 -21.01
CA GLY A 212 -8.90 3.05 -22.06
C GLY A 212 -9.09 1.66 -21.47
N ARG A 213 -9.37 0.70 -22.35
CA ARG A 213 -9.58 -0.70 -21.96
C ARG A 213 -8.35 -1.37 -21.37
N THR A 214 -7.17 -1.01 -21.88
CA THR A 214 -5.92 -1.68 -21.53
C THR A 214 -4.91 -0.66 -21.02
N LEU A 215 -4.27 -0.96 -19.88
CA LEU A 215 -3.08 -0.24 -19.43
C LEU A 215 -1.84 -0.95 -19.97
N PHE A 216 -0.96 -0.15 -20.55
CA PHE A 216 0.29 -0.64 -21.13
C PHE A 216 1.42 -0.43 -20.15
N MET A 217 2.16 -1.51 -19.91
CA MET A 217 3.40 -1.45 -19.17
C MET A 217 4.50 -0.83 -20.04
N SER A 218 5.24 0.13 -19.47
CA SER A 218 6.44 0.64 -20.10
C SER A 218 7.46 -0.49 -20.19
N ARG A 219 8.29 -0.50 -21.24
CA ARG A 219 9.32 -1.54 -21.40
C ARG A 219 10.10 -1.70 -20.10
N PRO A 220 10.32 -2.94 -19.61
CA PRO A 220 11.20 -3.16 -18.48
C PRO A 220 12.58 -2.54 -18.79
N PRO A 221 13.31 -2.06 -17.77
CA PRO A 221 14.60 -1.41 -18.00
C PRO A 221 15.52 -2.30 -18.84
N GLN A 222 16.21 -1.69 -19.79
CA GLN A 222 16.97 -2.39 -20.83
C GLN A 222 18.01 -3.32 -20.19
N CYS A 223 17.74 -4.61 -20.17
CA CYS A 223 18.77 -5.62 -19.95
C CYS A 223 19.43 -5.94 -21.30
N THR A 224 20.74 -6.16 -21.25
CA THR A 224 21.58 -6.48 -22.39
C THR A 224 21.05 -7.67 -23.17
N GLU A 225 21.19 -7.60 -24.50
CA GLU A 225 20.86 -8.65 -25.45
C GLU A 225 21.53 -9.97 -25.00
N ASN A 226 20.77 -11.08 -24.99
CA ASN A 226 21.14 -12.48 -24.64
C ASN A 226 20.69 -13.05 -23.28
N ILE A 227 19.96 -12.31 -22.47
CA ILE A 227 19.43 -12.86 -21.20
C ILE A 227 18.04 -13.48 -21.42
N ARG A 228 17.82 -14.71 -20.94
CA ARG A 228 16.49 -15.35 -20.92
C ARG A 228 15.74 -14.89 -19.67
N PHE A 229 14.48 -14.49 -19.88
CA PHE A 229 13.62 -14.00 -18.81
C PHE A 229 12.43 -14.93 -18.61
N GLN A 230 12.12 -15.19 -17.34
CA GLN A 230 10.90 -15.88 -16.96
C GLN A 230 10.11 -15.00 -15.98
N PRO A 231 8.83 -14.67 -16.29
CA PRO A 231 7.91 -14.11 -15.31
C PRO A 231 7.87 -15.02 -14.08
N ASN A 232 8.25 -14.48 -12.92
CA ASN A 232 8.26 -15.24 -11.68
C ASN A 232 6.98 -15.02 -10.89
N SER A 233 6.67 -13.75 -10.61
CA SER A 233 5.47 -13.38 -9.87
C SER A 233 5.06 -11.94 -10.18
N GLY A 234 3.80 -11.61 -9.90
CA GLY A 234 3.33 -10.25 -9.95
C GLY A 234 2.12 -10.04 -9.03
N LYS A 235 1.93 -8.78 -8.64
CA LYS A 235 0.92 -8.35 -7.67
C LYS A 235 0.27 -7.07 -8.17
N LEU A 236 -1.05 -7.08 -8.28
CA LEU A 236 -1.86 -5.96 -8.72
C LEU A 236 -2.60 -5.39 -7.51
N LYS A 237 -2.48 -4.08 -7.28
CA LYS A 237 -3.25 -3.40 -6.24
C LYS A 237 -3.81 -2.10 -6.79
N GLY A 238 -4.95 -1.69 -6.25
CA GLY A 238 -5.58 -0.44 -6.62
C GLY A 238 -6.01 0.36 -5.40
N TYR A 239 -6.10 1.66 -5.59
CA TYR A 239 -6.67 2.61 -4.64
C TYR A 239 -7.22 3.79 -5.42
N ARG A 240 -8.54 3.95 -5.43
CA ARG A 240 -9.23 5.01 -6.18
C ARG A 240 -8.78 5.03 -7.65
N GLU A 241 -8.35 6.18 -8.17
CA GLU A 241 -7.85 6.38 -9.53
C GLU A 241 -6.47 5.75 -9.80
N ARG A 242 -5.81 5.14 -8.79
CA ARG A 242 -4.49 4.54 -8.93
C ARG A 242 -4.58 3.02 -9.02
N ILE A 243 -3.91 2.45 -10.03
CA ILE A 243 -3.60 1.02 -10.10
C ILE A 243 -2.08 0.88 -10.12
N ALA A 244 -1.54 -0.12 -9.45
CA ALA A 244 -0.13 -0.44 -9.53
C ALA A 244 0.08 -1.95 -9.69
N LEU A 245 1.06 -2.28 -10.53
CA LEU A 245 1.46 -3.65 -10.83
C LEU A 245 2.93 -3.80 -10.50
N TRP A 246 3.19 -4.63 -9.52
CA TRP A 246 4.53 -5.14 -9.23
C TRP A 246 4.75 -6.41 -10.04
N CYS A 247 5.91 -6.53 -10.67
CA CYS A 247 6.33 -7.72 -11.38
C CYS A 247 7.78 -8.07 -11.01
N SER A 248 8.04 -9.36 -10.96
CA SER A 248 9.36 -9.95 -10.74
C SER A 248 9.72 -10.83 -11.93
N LEU A 249 10.90 -10.58 -12.50
CA LEU A 249 11.51 -11.41 -13.54
C LEU A 249 12.72 -12.11 -12.97
N ARG A 250 12.77 -13.42 -13.19
CA ARG A 250 13.97 -14.20 -13.01
C ARG A 250 14.75 -14.23 -14.31
N PHE A 251 16.05 -14.08 -14.20
CA PHE A 251 16.93 -14.27 -15.33
C PHE A 251 18.16 -15.09 -14.99
N ASP A 252 18.55 -15.92 -15.95
CA ASP A 252 19.71 -16.80 -15.85
C ASP A 252 20.86 -16.20 -16.69
N ASP A 253 22.02 -16.03 -16.05
CA ASP A 253 23.22 -15.55 -16.73
C ASP A 253 23.81 -16.70 -17.57
N VAL A 254 23.99 -16.46 -18.86
CA VAL A 254 24.46 -17.46 -19.82
C VAL A 254 25.93 -17.77 -19.52
N GLY A 255 26.16 -18.75 -18.65
CA GLY A 255 27.49 -19.18 -18.20
C GLY A 255 27.64 -19.40 -16.70
N SER A 256 26.65 -18.97 -15.89
CA SER A 256 26.66 -19.19 -14.44
C SER A 256 25.54 -20.14 -14.04
N VAL A 257 25.90 -21.37 -13.67
CA VAL A 257 24.95 -22.42 -13.23
C VAL A 257 24.36 -22.10 -11.83
N THR A 258 24.91 -21.12 -11.10
CA THR A 258 24.65 -20.97 -9.66
C THR A 258 24.06 -19.62 -9.23
N CYS A 259 23.91 -18.63 -10.13
CA CYS A 259 23.40 -17.32 -9.73
C CYS A 259 22.25 -16.86 -10.65
N SER A 260 21.03 -17.27 -10.31
CA SER A 260 19.83 -16.62 -10.86
C SER A 260 19.70 -15.25 -10.22
N ARG A 261 19.66 -14.20 -11.03
CA ARG A 261 19.34 -12.86 -10.54
C ARG A 261 17.86 -12.60 -10.70
N THR A 262 17.36 -11.68 -9.89
CA THR A 262 15.98 -11.26 -9.98
C THR A 262 15.92 -9.76 -10.10
N MET A 263 15.17 -9.33 -11.09
CA MET A 263 14.79 -7.95 -11.26
C MET A 263 13.33 -7.81 -10.89
N TRP A 264 12.98 -6.75 -10.18
CA TRP A 264 11.58 -6.38 -10.03
C TRP A 264 11.38 -4.94 -10.46
N TRP A 265 10.14 -4.65 -10.81
CA TRP A 265 9.69 -3.28 -10.99
C TRP A 265 8.25 -3.16 -10.52
N LEU A 266 7.88 -1.93 -10.19
CA LEU A 266 6.55 -1.51 -9.82
C LEU A 266 6.20 -0.32 -10.68
N GLN A 267 5.12 -0.43 -11.43
CA GLN A 267 4.58 0.66 -12.22
C GLN A 267 3.21 1.06 -11.68
N ILE A 268 2.91 2.35 -11.68
CA ILE A 268 1.69 2.93 -11.12
C ILE A 268 1.00 3.73 -12.22
N TRP A 269 -0.29 3.53 -12.45
CA TRP A 269 -1.09 4.27 -13.44
C TRP A 269 -2.15 5.13 -12.76
N ASP A 270 -2.46 6.25 -13.40
CA ASP A 270 -3.75 6.92 -13.25
C ASP A 270 -4.73 6.29 -14.25
N TRP A 271 -5.40 5.22 -13.86
CA TRP A 271 -6.16 4.41 -14.82
C TRP A 271 -7.38 5.16 -15.40
N GLN A 272 -7.83 6.22 -14.73
CA GLN A 272 -8.94 7.06 -15.19
C GLN A 272 -8.50 8.08 -16.23
N HIS A 273 -7.26 8.58 -16.15
CA HIS A 273 -6.78 9.67 -16.99
C HIS A 273 -5.69 9.25 -17.99
N SER A 274 -5.05 8.10 -17.83
CA SER A 274 -3.99 7.62 -18.72
C SER A 274 -3.91 6.09 -18.83
N THR A 275 -3.66 5.60 -20.05
CA THR A 275 -3.35 4.19 -20.34
C THR A 275 -1.86 3.86 -20.23
N THR A 276 -1.02 4.88 -20.07
CA THR A 276 0.44 4.75 -19.96
C THR A 276 0.92 5.39 -18.66
N SER A 277 2.11 5.00 -18.21
CA SER A 277 2.74 5.64 -17.07
C SER A 277 4.25 5.66 -17.22
N ILE A 278 4.86 6.71 -16.68
CA ILE A 278 6.30 6.83 -16.48
C ILE A 278 6.69 6.75 -15.00
N SER A 279 5.71 6.59 -14.11
CA SER A 279 5.92 6.40 -12.68
C SER A 279 6.28 4.95 -12.40
N THR A 280 7.58 4.68 -12.45
CA THR A 280 8.16 3.35 -12.30
C THR A 280 9.22 3.32 -11.20
N LEU A 281 9.22 2.28 -10.38
CA LEU A 281 10.32 1.90 -9.50
C LEU A 281 10.88 0.57 -9.98
N SER A 282 12.19 0.41 -9.94
CA SER A 282 12.84 -0.87 -10.25
C SER A 282 14.09 -1.05 -9.41
N ASP A 283 14.40 -2.29 -9.06
CA ASP A 283 15.65 -2.63 -8.37
C ASP A 283 16.06 -4.06 -8.75
N THR A 284 17.33 -4.40 -8.51
CA THR A 284 17.89 -5.72 -8.81
C THR A 284 18.38 -6.38 -7.53
N PHE A 285 17.99 -7.63 -7.30
CA PHE A 285 18.48 -8.43 -6.18
C PHE A 285 19.39 -9.56 -6.65
N ASN A 286 20.46 -9.78 -5.90
CA ASN A 286 21.41 -10.88 -6.11
C ASN A 286 20.97 -12.21 -5.48
N SER A 287 19.78 -12.25 -4.88
CA SER A 287 19.20 -13.43 -4.25
C SER A 287 17.86 -13.77 -4.89
N LEU A 288 17.42 -15.03 -4.71
CA LEU A 288 16.08 -15.48 -5.10
C LEU A 288 15.02 -14.47 -4.64
N PRO A 289 14.03 -14.15 -5.47
CA PRO A 289 12.90 -13.37 -5.05
C PRO A 289 12.22 -14.16 -3.95
N ASP A 290 12.21 -13.59 -2.75
CA ASP A 290 11.22 -14.01 -1.80
C ASP A 290 9.92 -13.31 -2.21
N ASP A 291 8.85 -14.08 -2.43
CA ASP A 291 7.49 -13.57 -2.61
C ASP A 291 7.01 -12.71 -1.42
N SER A 292 7.87 -12.48 -0.43
CA SER A 292 7.71 -11.56 0.69
C SER A 292 7.67 -10.09 0.31
N MET A 293 8.11 -9.70 -0.90
CA MET A 293 7.94 -8.31 -1.32
C MET A 293 6.45 -8.00 -1.54
N ASP A 294 5.91 -7.04 -0.81
CA ASP A 294 4.54 -6.57 -0.96
C ASP A 294 4.50 -5.04 -0.97
N PHE A 295 3.38 -4.47 -1.39
CA PHE A 295 3.21 -3.01 -1.38
C PHE A 295 1.78 -2.62 -1.03
N CYS A 296 1.51 -1.39 -0.62
CA CYS A 296 0.14 -0.89 -0.51
C CYS A 296 0.09 0.62 -0.70
N PHE A 297 -1.05 1.12 -1.14
CA PHE A 297 -1.33 2.54 -1.10
C PHE A 297 -1.66 2.94 0.33
N LEU A 298 -0.96 3.95 0.86
CA LEU A 298 -1.27 4.55 2.17
C LEU A 298 -2.28 5.69 2.06
N GLY A 299 -2.55 6.15 0.83
CA GLY A 299 -3.41 7.26 0.50
C GLY A 299 -3.28 7.57 -0.99
N ARG A 300 -3.70 8.78 -1.36
CA ARG A 300 -3.67 9.24 -2.76
C ARG A 300 -2.26 9.50 -3.28
N ASP A 301 -1.39 9.97 -2.39
CA ASP A 301 -0.06 10.52 -2.66
C ASP A 301 1.08 9.63 -2.16
N ARG A 302 0.76 8.50 -1.51
CA ARG A 302 1.76 7.68 -0.81
C ARG A 302 1.63 6.20 -1.07
N LEU A 303 2.79 5.58 -1.24
CA LEU A 303 2.95 4.16 -1.45
C LEU A 303 3.91 3.58 -0.39
N LEU A 304 3.53 2.47 0.23
CA LEU A 304 4.39 1.68 1.08
C LEU A 304 4.88 0.45 0.31
N ILE A 305 6.18 0.20 0.35
CA ILE A 305 6.79 -1.05 -0.12
C ILE A 305 7.36 -1.78 1.08
N ALA A 306 6.90 -3.01 1.30
CA ALA A 306 7.38 -3.91 2.32
C ALA A 306 8.28 -4.98 1.69
N SER A 307 9.54 -4.99 2.12
CA SER A 307 10.57 -5.98 1.78
C SER A 307 11.37 -6.25 3.05
N TYR A 308 12.67 -6.51 2.99
CA TYR A 308 13.56 -6.47 4.18
C TYR A 308 13.55 -5.10 4.93
N SER A 309 13.00 -4.07 4.29
CA SER A 309 12.73 -2.76 4.87
C SER A 309 11.33 -2.29 4.48
N LEU A 310 10.77 -1.38 5.27
CA LEU A 310 9.57 -0.62 4.92
C LEU A 310 10.00 0.69 4.29
N LYS A 311 9.69 0.88 3.01
CA LYS A 311 10.00 2.09 2.26
C LYS A 311 8.72 2.84 1.92
N VAL A 312 8.63 4.10 2.28
CA VAL A 312 7.51 4.98 1.95
C VAL A 312 7.92 5.89 0.80
N TYR A 313 7.14 5.89 -0.26
CA TYR A 313 7.36 6.71 -1.45
C TYR A 313 6.25 7.74 -1.60
N SER A 314 6.59 8.93 -2.11
CA SER A 314 5.65 9.88 -2.68
C SER A 314 5.32 9.47 -4.11
N ILE A 315 4.03 9.50 -4.43
CA ILE A 315 3.45 9.29 -5.76
C ILE A 315 2.53 10.45 -6.14
N GLU A 316 2.74 11.62 -5.52
CA GLU A 316 1.97 12.84 -5.79
C GLU A 316 2.14 13.28 -7.24
N ASP A 317 3.38 13.36 -7.72
CA ASP A 317 3.71 13.65 -9.10
C ASP A 317 3.93 12.36 -9.90
N MET A 318 2.90 11.97 -10.65
CA MET A 318 2.93 10.79 -11.54
C MET A 318 3.71 11.01 -12.84
N SER A 319 4.16 12.25 -13.11
CA SER A 319 5.05 12.54 -14.24
C SER A 319 6.50 12.17 -13.96
N GLN A 320 6.81 11.76 -12.72
CA GLN A 320 8.14 11.35 -12.29
C GLN A 320 8.12 9.96 -11.63
N ALA A 321 9.31 9.39 -11.48
CA ALA A 321 9.48 8.19 -10.67
C ALA A 321 9.12 8.48 -9.20
N PRO A 322 8.49 7.53 -8.47
CA PRO A 322 8.13 7.74 -7.07
C PRO A 322 9.34 8.11 -6.20
N GLN A 323 9.20 9.15 -5.37
CA GLN A 323 10.29 9.66 -4.55
C GLN A 323 10.33 8.97 -3.19
N LEU A 324 11.46 8.38 -2.80
CA LEU A 324 11.62 7.79 -1.46
C LEU A 324 11.56 8.89 -0.39
N LEU A 325 10.58 8.81 0.51
CA LEU A 325 10.40 9.73 1.64
C LEU A 325 11.03 9.20 2.93
N ALA A 326 10.87 7.91 3.19
CA ALA A 326 11.37 7.29 4.41
C ALA A 326 11.70 5.81 4.19
N CYS A 327 12.69 5.32 4.93
CA CYS A 327 13.07 3.92 4.97
C CYS A 327 13.21 3.47 6.42
N PHE A 328 12.48 2.44 6.81
CA PHE A 328 12.51 1.86 8.13
C PHE A 328 13.07 0.44 8.05
N LEU A 329 14.13 0.18 8.81
CA LEU A 329 14.66 -1.17 8.97
C LEU A 329 13.74 -1.95 9.91
N LEU A 330 13.32 -3.14 9.49
CA LEU A 330 12.56 -4.03 10.35
C LEU A 330 13.53 -4.72 11.32
N PRO A 331 13.18 -4.82 12.62
CA PRO A 331 14.06 -5.42 13.63
C PRO A 331 14.29 -6.93 13.41
N VAL A 332 13.47 -7.58 12.58
CA VAL A 332 13.58 -8.98 12.17
C VAL A 332 13.17 -9.04 10.69
N PRO A 333 13.83 -9.84 9.82
CA PRO A 333 13.38 -10.03 8.44
C PRO A 333 11.91 -10.48 8.42
N PRO A 334 11.08 -9.99 7.48
CA PRO A 334 9.65 -10.28 7.46
C PRO A 334 9.42 -11.74 7.04
N MET A 335 9.49 -12.64 8.02
CA MET A 335 8.95 -13.99 7.89
C MET A 335 7.45 -14.06 8.22
N MET A 336 6.82 -12.93 8.58
CA MET A 336 5.37 -12.84 8.72
C MET A 336 4.72 -12.71 7.35
N LYS A 337 4.64 -13.82 6.61
CA LYS A 337 3.49 -14.02 5.71
C LYS A 337 2.25 -14.09 6.60
N ILE A 338 1.21 -13.30 6.31
CA ILE A 338 -0.15 -13.60 6.80
C ILE A 338 -0.48 -14.98 6.20
N ARG A 339 -0.26 -16.04 6.99
CA ARG A 339 -0.56 -17.40 6.55
C ARG A 339 -2.05 -17.60 6.73
N CYS A 340 -2.77 -17.64 5.62
CA CYS A 340 -4.04 -18.34 5.58
C CYS A 340 -3.72 -19.80 5.94
N ARG A 341 -4.19 -20.27 7.10
CA ARG A 341 -4.14 -21.70 7.42
C ARG A 341 -5.46 -22.29 6.95
N PRO A 342 -5.46 -23.08 5.88
CA PRO A 342 -6.66 -23.73 5.46
C PRO A 342 -6.85 -24.90 6.44
N GLU A 343 -7.74 -24.77 7.42
CA GLU A 343 -8.11 -25.87 8.32
C GLU A 343 -9.17 -26.73 7.65
N LYS A 344 -8.82 -27.98 7.35
CA LYS A 344 -9.75 -28.96 6.80
C LYS A 344 -10.45 -29.67 7.96
N GLN A 345 -11.60 -29.14 8.41
CA GLN A 345 -12.50 -29.88 9.29
C GLN A 345 -13.73 -30.32 8.47
N CYS A 346 -13.97 -31.64 8.39
CA CYS A 346 -15.17 -32.22 7.75
C CYS A 346 -15.50 -31.68 6.33
N GLY A 347 -14.52 -31.66 5.43
CA GLY A 347 -14.78 -31.32 4.02
C GLY A 347 -15.10 -29.85 3.74
N ARG A 348 -14.92 -28.95 4.71
CA ARG A 348 -15.12 -27.50 4.54
C ARG A 348 -13.83 -26.77 4.92
N TRP A 349 -13.37 -25.87 4.06
CA TRP A 349 -12.19 -25.06 4.37
C TRP A 349 -12.58 -23.70 4.94
N THR A 350 -11.81 -23.26 5.92
CA THR A 350 -12.05 -22.07 6.71
C THR A 350 -10.91 -21.08 6.53
N LEU A 351 -11.25 -19.82 6.21
CA LEU A 351 -10.29 -18.72 6.24
C LEU A 351 -10.35 -18.03 7.60
N THR A 352 -9.24 -18.07 8.34
CA THR A 352 -9.04 -17.31 9.58
C THR A 352 -8.45 -15.93 9.25
N ILE A 353 -9.22 -14.88 9.49
CA ILE A 353 -8.75 -13.49 9.42
C ILE A 353 -8.57 -13.02 10.88
N ASN A 354 -7.36 -12.56 11.22
CA ASN A 354 -7.02 -11.96 12.51
C ASN A 354 -7.11 -10.43 12.45
#